data_AF-V9W036-F1
#
_entry.id   AF-V9W036-F1
#
_cell.length_a   1.000
_cell.length_b   1.000
_cell.length_c   1.000
_cell.angle_alpha   90.00
_cell.angle_beta   90.00
_cell.angle_gamma   90.00
#
_symmetry.space_group_name_H-M   'P 1'
#
loop_
_entity.id
_entity.type
_entity.pdbx_description
1 polymer ?
#
loop_
_entity_poly.entity_id
_entity_poly.type
_entity_poly.pdbx_seq_one_letter_code
_entity_poly.pdbx_strand_id
1 'polypeptide(L)' 'MMVVETIANIRRAYFQDKKSIKQICRELRVSRNTVRKVVRSGVTALT' A
#
# COMPACT_ATOMS: atom_id res chain seq x y z
N MET A 1 -10.03 9.26 -4.82
CA MET A 1 -10.26 8.70 -3.49
C MET A 1 -9.88 7.22 -3.44
N MET A 2 -8.71 6.90 -2.87
CA MET A 2 -8.41 5.50 -2.51
C MET A 2 -9.10 5.16 -1.20
N VAL A 3 -9.71 3.99 -1.12
CA VAL A 3 -10.36 3.52 0.10
C VAL A 3 -9.30 3.31 1.20
N VAL A 4 -9.58 3.77 2.42
CA VAL A 4 -8.71 3.64 3.61
C VAL A 4 -8.28 2.18 3.83
N GLU A 5 -9.18 1.25 3.51
CA GLU A 5 -8.98 -0.19 3.58
C GLU A 5 -7.80 -0.67 2.72
N THR A 6 -7.64 -0.15 1.50
CA THR A 6 -6.52 -0.53 0.60
C THR A 6 -5.19 -0.04 1.17
N ILE A 7 -5.16 1.15 1.76
CA ILE A 7 -3.95 1.72 2.38
C ILE A 7 -3.54 0.88 3.60
N ALA A 8 -4.51 0.49 4.43
CA ALA A 8 -4.28 -0.38 5.59
C ALA A 8 -3.72 -1.75 5.16
N ASN A 9 -4.30 -2.37 4.13
CA ASN A 9 -3.83 -3.64 3.58
C ASN A 9 -2.41 -3.54 3.01
N ILE A 10 -2.09 -2.47 2.26
CA ILE A 10 -0.72 -2.22 1.77
C ILE A 10 0.28 -2.14 2.93
N ARG A 11 -0.04 -1.37 3.98
CA ARG A 11 0.86 -1.22 5.14
C ARG A 11 1.03 -2.53 5.88
N ARG A 12 -0.04 -3.28 6.11
CA ARG A 12 0.03 -4.57 6.81
C ARG A 12 0.89 -5.57 6.02
N ALA A 13 0.67 -5.67 4.71
CA ALA A 13 1.47 -6.53 3.84
C ALA A 13 2.97 -6.15 3.81
N TYR A 14 3.30 -4.86 3.90
CA TYR A 14 4.69 -4.40 3.86
C TYR A 14 5.38 -4.48 5.23
N PHE A 15 4.72 -4.04 6.30
CA PHE A 15 5.32 -3.93 7.64
C PHE A 15 5.18 -5.21 8.48
N GLN A 16 4.04 -5.91 8.41
CA GLN A 16 3.86 -7.19 9.12
C GLN A 16 4.37 -8.36 8.28
N ASP A 17 3.85 -8.55 7.08
CA ASP A 17 4.16 -9.73 6.27
C ASP A 17 5.52 -9.62 5.54
N LYS A 18 6.17 -8.45 5.59
CA LYS A 18 7.43 -8.13 4.88
C LYS A 18 7.39 -8.51 3.39
N LYS A 19 6.22 -8.46 2.76
CA LYS A 19 6.03 -8.77 1.34
C LYS A 19 6.72 -7.70 0.50
N SER A 20 7.29 -8.12 -0.62
CA SER A 20 7.90 -7.19 -1.58
C SER A 20 6.84 -6.28 -2.22
N ILE A 21 7.21 -5.05 -2.58
CA ILE A 21 6.34 -4.09 -3.29
C ILE A 21 5.73 -4.71 -4.56
N LYS A 22 6.48 -5.61 -5.23
CA LYS A 22 6.04 -6.29 -6.46
C LYS A 22 4.90 -7.28 -6.18
N GLN A 23 4.96 -7.98 -5.05
CA GLN A 23 3.91 -8.90 -4.61
C GLN A 23 2.66 -8.15 -4.18
N ILE A 24 2.80 -7.09 -3.39
CA ILE A 24 1.69 -6.23 -2.95
C ILE A 24 0.96 -5.61 -4.15
N CYS A 25 1.72 -5.16 -5.16
CA CYS A 25 1.17 -4.62 -6.40
C CYS A 25 0.31 -5.63 -7.18
N ARG A 26 0.70 -6.93 -7.20
CA ARG A 26 -0.08 -7.99 -7.84
C ARG A 26 -1.32 -8.38 -7.05
N GLU A 27 -1.18 -8.49 -5.73
CA GLU A 27 -2.24 -8.94 -4.82
C GLU A 27 -3.36 -7.91 -4.70
N LEU A 28 -3.00 -6.63 -4.56
CA LEU A 28 -3.96 -5.54 -4.37
C LEU A 28 -4.26 -4.77 -5.67
N ARG A 29 -3.72 -5.20 -6.81
CA ARG A 29 -3.88 -4.56 -8.14
C ARG A 29 -3.67 -3.03 -8.14
N VAL A 30 -2.76 -2.56 -7.30
CA VAL A 30 -2.41 -1.13 -7.16
C VAL A 30 -1.08 -0.81 -7.82
N SER A 31 -0.92 0.42 -8.29
CA SER A 31 0.35 0.85 -8.89
C SER A 31 1.51 0.79 -7.90
N ARG A 32 2.72 0.47 -8.38
CA ARG A 32 3.94 0.49 -7.55
C ARG A 32 4.21 1.87 -6.95
N ASN A 33 3.82 2.94 -7.65
CA ASN A 33 3.97 4.31 -7.18
C ASN A 33 3.06 4.59 -5.99
N THR A 34 1.82 4.09 -6.04
CA THR A 34 0.87 4.13 -4.92
C THR A 34 1.41 3.39 -3.71
N VAL A 35 1.89 2.16 -3.89
CA VAL A 35 2.48 1.37 -2.79
C VAL A 35 3.67 2.10 -2.17
N ARG A 36 4.57 2.66 -3.00
CA ARG A 36 5.71 3.45 -2.51
C ARG A 36 5.29 4.71 -1.77
N LYS A 37 4.28 5.44 -2.27
CA LYS A 37 3.71 6.62 -1.60
C LYS A 37 3.12 6.25 -0.24
N VAL A 38 2.32 5.19 -0.17
CA VAL A 38 1.69 4.72 1.09
C VAL A 38 2.75 4.30 2.11
N VAL A 39 3.76 3.53 1.69
CA VAL A 39 4.84 3.07 2.57
C VAL A 39 5.69 4.24 3.08
N ARG A 40 5.94 5.27 2.26
CA ARG A 40 6.78 6.42 2.65
C ARG A 40 6.04 7.51 3.40
N SER A 41 4.85 7.89 2.96
CA SER A 41 4.16 9.06 3.51
C SER A 41 3.52 8.76 4.86
N GLY A 42 3.13 7.50 5.14
CA GLY A 42 2.36 7.19 6.36
C GLY A 42 0.98 7.87 6.44
N VAL A 43 0.65 8.75 5.48
CA VAL A 43 -0.58 9.52 5.38
C VAL A 43 -1.70 8.62 4.87
N THR A 44 -2.76 8.52 5.68
CA THR A 44 -3.97 7.74 5.44
C THR A 44 -5.01 8.43 4.56
N ALA A 45 -4.76 9.68 4.16
CA ALA A 45 -5.65 10.46 3.30
C ALA A 45 -4.93 10.88 2.01
N LEU A 46 -5.31 10.27 0.88
CA LEU A 46 -5.15 10.86 -0.44
C LEU A 46 -6.51 11.46 -0.80
N THR A 47 -6.68 12.76 -0.48
CA THR A 47 -7.82 13.57 -0.92
C THR A 47 -7.92 13.54 -2.44
#